data_AF-A0A7S0JAE4-F1
#
_entry.id   AF-A0A7S0JAE4-F1
#
_cell.length_a   1.000
_cell.length_b   1.000
_cell.length_c   1.000
_cell.angle_alpha   90.00
_cell.angle_beta   90.00
_cell.angle_gamma   90.00
#
_symmetry.space_group_name_H-M   'P 1'
#
loop_
_entity.id
_entity.type
_entity.pdbx_description
1 polymer ?
#
loop_
_entity_poly.entity_id
_entity_poly.type
_entity_poly.pdbx_seq_one_letter_code
_entity_poly.pdbx_strand_id
1 'polypeptide(L)'
;GGITAGSASSMGLLNKAYTTCFLLEVGGITAALLSGNVPLGCPLPPAAAAAALLGCCLLLFPAITIVKSAFGAFGSLVSRNISVGDPIAKHRTRTKFEDQSWQLVIHVVATAIGVYVIYYDGGGEKWLSDYGSLWIPHPREQVHTKASLHALYLLQLAAWIVTCFSHRFLEERHKDYYLMFTHHLVTIALVGASYVYGYLRIGAIVMLLHDSSDIVGDVLKMTNYLKLEGVRAFFCVEICFFTNLIT
;
A
#
# COMPACT_ATOMS: atom_id res chain seq x y z
N GLY A 1 15.62 -0.91 40.98
CA GLY A 1 14.88 -0.36 39.82
C GLY A 1 15.80 0.13 38.72
N GLY A 2 16.67 -0.71 38.15
CA GLY A 2 17.65 -0.30 37.13
C GLY A 2 17.39 -0.80 35.71
N ILE A 3 16.43 -1.71 35.50
CA ILE A 3 16.25 -2.41 34.21
C ILE A 3 15.33 -1.63 33.24
N THR A 4 14.47 -0.74 33.75
CA THR A 4 13.47 -0.04 32.92
C THR A 4 14.07 1.13 32.12
N ALA A 5 15.07 1.83 32.64
CA ALA A 5 15.66 3.01 32.00
C ALA A 5 16.47 2.69 30.73
N GLY A 6 17.20 1.57 30.69
CA GLY A 6 17.97 1.13 29.51
C GLY A 6 17.09 0.60 28.35
N SER A 7 15.92 0.04 28.67
CA SER A 7 14.96 -0.40 27.64
C SER A 7 14.24 0.78 26.95
N ALA A 8 13.94 1.84 27.71
CA ALA A 8 13.28 3.03 27.18
C ALA A 8 14.22 3.85 26.27
N SER A 9 15.51 3.94 26.63
CA SER A 9 16.51 4.65 25.81
C SER A 9 16.83 3.90 24.50
N SER A 10 16.91 2.56 24.54
CA SER A 10 17.13 1.73 23.34
C SER A 10 15.93 1.74 22.39
N MET A 11 14.69 1.66 22.90
CA MET A 11 13.49 1.83 22.05
C MET A 11 13.39 3.23 21.45
N GLY A 12 13.79 4.27 22.21
CA GLY A 12 13.86 5.64 21.70
C GLY A 12 14.86 5.80 20.54
N LEU A 13 16.04 5.18 20.67
CA LEU A 13 17.06 5.18 19.62
C LEU A 13 16.58 4.42 18.37
N LEU A 14 15.97 3.25 18.55
CA LEU A 14 15.44 2.44 17.46
C LEU A 14 14.37 3.20 16.67
N ASN A 15 13.44 3.86 17.36
CA ASN A 15 12.42 4.68 16.72
C ASN A 15 13.00 5.85 15.91
N LYS A 16 14.09 6.47 16.40
CA LYS A 16 14.81 7.50 15.65
C LYS A 16 15.45 6.91 14.39
N ALA A 17 16.13 5.76 14.51
CA ALA A 17 16.74 5.08 13.37
C ALA A 17 15.72 4.78 12.26
N TYR A 18 14.58 4.17 12.60
CA TYR A 18 13.51 3.90 11.63
C TYR A 18 12.93 5.16 10.98
N THR A 19 12.77 6.23 11.75
CA THR A 19 12.29 7.51 11.21
C THR A 19 13.31 8.12 10.26
N THR A 20 14.60 8.04 10.60
CA THR A 20 15.69 8.47 9.72
C THR A 20 15.74 7.66 8.45
N CYS A 21 15.63 6.32 8.51
CA CYS A 21 15.58 5.46 7.32
C CYS A 21 14.43 5.85 6.39
N PHE A 22 13.21 6.04 6.94
CA PHE A 22 12.07 6.50 6.15
C PHE A 22 12.32 7.84 5.45
N LEU A 23 12.85 8.82 6.17
CA LEU A 23 13.16 10.14 5.60
C LEU A 23 14.25 10.07 4.54
N LEU A 24 15.27 9.22 4.74
CA LEU A 24 16.34 9.00 3.78
C LEU A 24 15.85 8.32 2.50
N GLU A 25 14.94 7.34 2.61
CA GLU A 25 14.36 6.68 1.44
C GLU A 25 13.49 7.64 0.62
N VAL A 26 12.53 8.31 1.28
CA VAL A 26 11.63 9.27 0.59
C VAL A 26 12.43 10.44 0.00
N GLY A 27 13.39 10.96 0.76
CA GLY A 27 14.29 12.02 0.30
C GLY A 27 15.18 11.57 -0.85
N GLY A 28 15.74 10.36 -0.77
CA GLY A 28 16.59 9.77 -1.78
C GLY A 28 15.87 9.54 -3.11
N ILE A 29 14.65 8.99 -3.07
CA ILE A 29 13.79 8.83 -4.25
C ILE A 29 13.48 10.19 -4.88
N THR A 30 13.05 11.16 -4.07
CA THR A 30 12.70 12.50 -4.56
C THR A 30 13.92 13.19 -5.18
N ALA A 31 15.09 13.09 -4.54
CA ALA A 31 16.35 13.63 -5.07
C ALA A 31 16.78 12.93 -6.36
N ALA A 32 16.59 11.61 -6.46
CA ALA A 32 16.89 10.85 -7.68
C ALA A 32 16.04 11.35 -8.85
N LEU A 33 14.73 11.54 -8.64
CA LEU A 33 13.81 12.11 -9.63
C LEU A 33 14.24 13.53 -10.02
N LEU A 34 14.49 14.42 -9.06
CA LEU A 34 14.92 15.80 -9.34
C LEU A 34 16.26 15.86 -10.09
N SER A 35 17.13 14.87 -9.88
CA SER A 35 18.42 14.75 -10.59
C SER A 35 18.31 14.18 -11.99
N GLY A 36 17.08 13.92 -12.49
CA GLY A 36 16.85 13.41 -13.83
C GLY A 36 16.79 11.89 -13.95
N ASN A 37 16.86 11.14 -12.84
CA ASN A 37 16.73 9.68 -12.86
C ASN A 37 15.27 9.26 -12.94
N VAL A 38 14.66 9.52 -14.09
CA VAL A 38 13.35 9.00 -14.48
C VAL A 38 13.53 7.90 -15.53
N PRO A 39 12.66 6.87 -15.51
CA PRO A 39 12.72 5.82 -16.52
C PRO A 39 12.58 6.36 -17.94
N LEU A 40 13.25 5.71 -18.90
CA LEU A 40 13.10 6.05 -20.31
C LEU A 40 11.63 5.95 -20.74
N GLY A 41 11.19 6.87 -21.60
CA GLY A 41 9.78 6.94 -22.01
C GLY A 41 8.85 7.66 -21.02
N CYS A 42 9.36 8.13 -19.87
CA CYS A 42 8.56 8.90 -18.92
C CYS A 42 7.98 10.16 -19.58
N PRO A 43 6.64 10.34 -19.60
CA PRO A 43 6.00 11.48 -20.26
C PRO A 43 6.18 12.79 -19.47
N LEU A 44 6.48 12.69 -18.19
CA LEU A 44 6.68 13.83 -17.30
C LEU A 44 8.17 14.21 -17.24
N PRO A 45 8.50 15.52 -17.31
CA PRO A 45 9.85 15.96 -16.99
C PRO A 45 10.19 15.62 -15.53
N PRO A 46 11.47 15.47 -15.16
CA PRO A 46 11.86 14.94 -13.86
C PRO A 46 11.31 15.73 -12.65
N ALA A 47 11.29 17.06 -12.75
CA ALA A 47 10.69 17.93 -11.73
C ALA A 47 9.17 17.73 -11.60
N ALA A 48 8.46 17.49 -12.71
CA ALA A 48 7.02 17.22 -12.67
C ALA A 48 6.71 15.83 -12.12
N ALA A 49 7.58 14.83 -12.35
CA ALA A 49 7.44 13.51 -11.72
C ALA A 49 7.59 13.59 -10.20
N ALA A 50 8.58 14.33 -9.70
CA ALA A 50 8.74 14.59 -8.27
C ALA A 50 7.55 15.37 -7.68
N ALA A 51 7.07 16.41 -8.39
CA ALA A 51 5.90 17.16 -7.98
C ALA A 51 4.62 16.31 -7.96
N ALA A 52 4.45 15.42 -8.95
CA ALA A 52 3.32 14.50 -9.01
C ALA A 52 3.33 13.50 -7.84
N LEU A 53 4.51 12.96 -7.47
CA LEU A 53 4.65 12.09 -6.30
C LEU A 53 4.22 12.81 -5.02
N LEU A 54 4.73 14.02 -4.77
CA LEU A 54 4.36 14.82 -3.61
C LEU A 54 2.88 15.21 -3.63
N GLY A 55 2.36 15.59 -4.79
CA GLY A 55 0.94 15.89 -4.98
C GLY A 55 0.04 14.70 -4.65
N CYS A 56 0.40 13.50 -5.11
CA CYS A 56 -0.32 12.26 -4.77
C CYS A 56 -0.28 12.00 -3.25
N CYS A 57 0.88 12.14 -2.61
CA CYS A 57 0.98 11.99 -1.14
C CYS A 57 0.04 12.95 -0.40
N LEU A 58 -0.03 14.21 -0.83
CA LEU A 58 -0.90 15.23 -0.22
C LEU A 58 -2.39 14.94 -0.44
N LEU A 59 -2.77 14.50 -1.64
CA LEU A 59 -4.16 14.19 -1.98
C LEU A 59 -4.69 12.93 -1.28
N LEU A 60 -3.80 11.99 -0.91
CA LEU A 60 -4.20 10.78 -0.21
C LEU A 60 -4.68 11.05 1.23
N PHE A 61 -4.15 12.05 1.94
CA PHE A 61 -4.59 12.37 3.31
C PHE A 61 -6.09 12.71 3.44
N PRO A 62 -6.65 13.67 2.65
CA PRO A 62 -8.09 13.92 2.69
C PRO A 62 -8.89 12.73 2.17
N ALA A 63 -8.40 12.01 1.15
CA ALA A 63 -9.06 10.81 0.65
C ALA A 63 -9.21 9.72 1.73
N ILE A 64 -8.13 9.43 2.48
CA ILE A 64 -8.14 8.50 3.61
C ILE A 64 -9.16 8.95 4.67
N THR A 65 -9.20 10.24 4.99
CA THR A 65 -10.14 10.77 5.99
C THR A 65 -11.60 10.59 5.57
N ILE A 66 -11.90 10.82 4.29
CA ILE A 66 -13.24 10.60 3.70
C ILE A 66 -13.60 9.12 3.77
N VAL A 67 -12.68 8.23 3.38
CA VAL A 67 -12.90 6.77 3.41
C VAL A 67 -13.16 6.29 4.84
N LYS A 68 -12.33 6.69 5.81
CA LYS A 68 -12.53 6.34 7.23
C LYS A 68 -13.89 6.79 7.74
N SER A 69 -14.32 8.00 7.39
CA SER A 69 -15.62 8.54 7.80
C SER A 69 -16.79 7.76 7.18
N ALA A 70 -16.72 7.48 5.88
CA ALA A 70 -17.74 6.73 5.15
C ALA A 70 -17.86 5.28 5.66
N PHE A 71 -16.73 4.59 5.82
CA PHE A 71 -16.70 3.23 6.36
C PHE A 71 -17.06 3.18 7.84
N GLY A 72 -16.69 4.18 8.64
CA GLY A 72 -17.13 4.27 10.03
C GLY A 72 -18.66 4.33 10.16
N ALA A 73 -19.31 5.11 9.30
CA ALA A 73 -20.78 5.19 9.24
C ALA A 73 -21.40 3.88 8.73
N PHE A 74 -20.88 3.33 7.63
CA PHE A 74 -21.34 2.06 7.06
C PHE A 74 -21.17 0.89 8.04
N GLY A 75 -19.98 0.76 8.64
CA GLY A 75 -19.68 -0.25 9.65
C GLY A 75 -20.60 -0.13 10.85
N SER A 76 -20.96 1.09 11.28
CA SER A 76 -21.88 1.28 12.42
C SER A 76 -23.29 0.81 12.08
N LEU A 77 -23.73 1.02 10.83
CA LEU A 77 -25.00 0.50 10.35
C LEU A 77 -24.99 -1.04 10.31
N VAL A 78 -23.93 -1.64 9.77
CA VAL A 78 -23.78 -3.11 9.71
C VAL A 78 -23.71 -3.72 11.11
N SER A 79 -22.90 -3.12 11.98
CA SER A 79 -22.66 -3.59 13.35
C SER A 79 -23.92 -3.60 14.22
N ARG A 80 -24.82 -2.63 14.03
CA ARG A 80 -26.10 -2.54 14.77
C ARG A 80 -27.17 -3.48 14.24
N ASN A 81 -27.16 -3.80 12.94
CA ASN A 81 -28.23 -4.56 12.29
C ASN A 81 -27.89 -6.04 12.06
N ILE A 82 -26.61 -6.39 11.92
CA ILE A 82 -26.15 -7.72 11.49
C ILE A 82 -25.27 -8.37 12.56
N SER A 83 -24.36 -7.60 13.17
CA SER A 83 -23.38 -8.12 14.12
C SER A 83 -23.96 -8.38 15.51
N VAL A 84 -23.35 -9.32 16.24
CA VAL A 84 -23.75 -9.60 17.63
C VAL A 84 -23.17 -8.56 18.58
N GLY A 85 -24.05 -7.76 19.17
CA GLY A 85 -23.70 -6.87 20.29
C GLY A 85 -22.92 -5.61 19.91
N ASP A 86 -23.12 -5.11 18.68
CA ASP A 86 -22.52 -3.87 18.16
C ASP A 86 -21.00 -3.73 18.47
N PRO A 87 -20.15 -4.63 17.92
CA PRO A 87 -18.75 -4.71 18.30
C PRO A 87 -17.93 -3.44 18.08
N ILE A 88 -18.33 -2.60 17.11
CA ILE A 88 -17.64 -1.34 16.83
C ILE A 88 -18.22 -0.14 17.58
N ALA A 89 -19.20 -0.32 18.47
CA ALA A 89 -19.58 0.73 19.43
C ALA A 89 -18.39 1.18 20.30
N LYS A 90 -17.45 0.26 20.54
CA LYS A 90 -16.19 0.56 21.23
C LYS A 90 -15.26 1.35 20.33
N HIS A 91 -14.90 2.56 20.76
CA HIS A 91 -13.98 3.46 20.04
C HIS A 91 -12.75 2.74 19.49
N ARG A 92 -12.04 1.95 20.31
CA ARG A 92 -10.83 1.23 19.89
C ARG A 92 -11.07 0.24 18.74
N THR A 93 -12.18 -0.52 18.77
CA THR A 93 -12.51 -1.47 17.69
C THR A 93 -12.89 -0.71 16.43
N ARG A 94 -13.63 0.40 16.58
CA ARG A 94 -14.00 1.28 15.47
C ARG A 94 -12.77 1.88 14.79
N THR A 95 -11.82 2.42 15.54
CA THR A 95 -10.57 2.98 15.00
C THR A 95 -9.83 1.93 14.18
N LYS A 96 -9.69 0.70 14.68
CA LYS A 96 -9.07 -0.40 13.92
C LYS A 96 -9.82 -0.77 12.64
N PHE A 97 -11.14 -0.78 12.70
CA PHE A 97 -11.98 -1.02 11.52
C PHE A 97 -11.82 0.10 10.48
N GLU A 98 -11.82 1.36 10.91
CA GLU A 98 -11.61 2.51 10.04
C GLU A 98 -10.18 2.52 9.46
N ASP A 99 -9.15 2.23 10.27
CA ASP A 99 -7.76 2.10 9.83
C ASP A 99 -7.60 0.98 8.80
N GLN A 100 -8.26 -0.17 8.99
CA GLN A 100 -8.20 -1.24 7.98
C GLN A 100 -9.00 -0.89 6.71
N SER A 101 -10.07 -0.12 6.83
CA SER A 101 -10.96 0.18 5.70
C SER A 101 -10.31 1.02 4.61
N TRP A 102 -9.46 1.98 4.96
CA TRP A 102 -8.77 2.78 3.95
C TRP A 102 -7.65 1.99 3.27
N GLN A 103 -6.99 1.07 3.97
CA GLN A 103 -6.04 0.12 3.38
C GLN A 103 -6.75 -0.76 2.35
N LEU A 104 -7.92 -1.33 2.71
CA LEU A 104 -8.75 -2.11 1.78
C LEU A 104 -9.07 -1.32 0.50
N VAL A 105 -9.53 -0.07 0.65
CA VAL A 105 -9.90 0.75 -0.49
C VAL A 105 -8.69 1.04 -1.38
N ILE A 106 -7.52 1.35 -0.80
CA ILE A 106 -6.29 1.53 -1.58
C ILE A 106 -5.92 0.25 -2.32
N HIS A 107 -5.90 -0.91 -1.67
CA HIS A 107 -5.52 -2.16 -2.33
C HIS A 107 -6.51 -2.55 -3.44
N VAL A 108 -7.82 -2.37 -3.23
CA VAL A 108 -8.85 -2.62 -4.26
C VAL A 108 -8.68 -1.67 -5.45
N VAL A 109 -8.53 -0.36 -5.21
CA VAL A 109 -8.38 0.64 -6.27
C VAL A 109 -7.06 0.44 -7.01
N ALA A 110 -5.96 0.21 -6.30
CA ALA A 110 -4.65 -0.06 -6.88
C ALA A 110 -4.66 -1.32 -7.73
N THR A 111 -5.25 -2.41 -7.24
CA THR A 111 -5.43 -3.65 -8.01
C THR A 111 -6.26 -3.40 -9.27
N ALA A 112 -7.37 -2.66 -9.17
CA ALA A 112 -8.21 -2.35 -10.33
C ALA A 112 -7.47 -1.50 -11.37
N ILE A 113 -6.72 -0.48 -10.95
CA ILE A 113 -5.88 0.33 -11.85
C ILE A 113 -4.76 -0.53 -12.44
N GLY A 114 -4.09 -1.36 -11.64
CA GLY A 114 -3.05 -2.28 -12.09
C GLY A 114 -3.57 -3.24 -13.16
N VAL A 115 -4.74 -3.86 -12.94
CA VAL A 115 -5.42 -4.70 -13.95
C VAL A 115 -5.72 -3.90 -15.20
N TYR A 116 -6.27 -2.68 -15.08
CA TYR A 116 -6.54 -1.83 -16.23
C TYR A 116 -5.26 -1.53 -17.04
N VAL A 117 -4.21 -1.09 -16.36
CA VAL A 117 -2.93 -0.72 -16.99
C VAL A 117 -2.24 -1.91 -17.64
N ILE A 118 -2.22 -3.07 -16.98
CA ILE A 118 -1.53 -4.26 -17.47
C ILE A 118 -2.32 -4.93 -18.62
N TYR A 119 -3.63 -5.12 -18.46
CA TYR A 119 -4.41 -5.94 -19.39
C TYR A 119 -5.09 -5.14 -20.51
N TYR A 120 -5.58 -3.94 -20.22
CA TYR A 120 -6.39 -3.16 -21.16
C TYR A 120 -5.57 -2.06 -21.82
N ASP A 121 -5.07 -1.11 -21.02
CA ASP A 121 -4.29 0.01 -21.53
C ASP A 121 -2.93 -0.46 -22.07
N GLY A 122 -2.41 -1.58 -21.55
CA GLY A 122 -1.27 -2.35 -22.06
C GLY A 122 -1.43 -2.82 -23.50
N GLY A 123 -2.61 -2.68 -24.14
CA GLY A 123 -2.80 -2.99 -25.57
C GLY A 123 -2.73 -4.50 -25.86
N GLY A 124 -3.06 -5.34 -24.88
CA GLY A 124 -2.89 -6.79 -24.97
C GLY A 124 -1.44 -7.25 -24.85
N GLU A 125 -0.58 -6.45 -24.20
CA GLU A 125 0.78 -6.87 -23.89
C GLU A 125 0.78 -8.18 -23.11
N LYS A 126 1.43 -9.19 -23.69
CA LYS A 126 1.41 -10.57 -23.23
C LYS A 126 2.31 -10.80 -22.02
N TRP A 127 2.52 -9.82 -21.13
CA TRP A 127 3.45 -9.96 -20.00
C TRP A 127 3.19 -11.18 -19.12
N LEU A 128 1.92 -11.57 -19.00
CA LEU A 128 1.49 -12.74 -18.24
C LEU A 128 1.38 -14.04 -19.07
N SER A 129 1.47 -13.95 -20.40
CA SER A 129 1.49 -15.12 -21.30
C SER A 129 2.85 -15.37 -21.94
N ASP A 130 3.77 -14.41 -21.87
CA ASP A 130 5.17 -14.46 -22.26
C ASP A 130 5.99 -13.65 -21.25
N TYR A 131 6.51 -14.35 -20.24
CA TYR A 131 7.38 -13.74 -19.23
C TYR A 131 8.71 -13.26 -19.80
N GLY A 132 9.14 -13.72 -20.98
CA GLY A 132 10.35 -13.23 -21.64
C GLY A 132 10.25 -11.75 -22.01
N SER A 133 9.05 -11.31 -22.40
CA SER A 133 8.76 -9.91 -22.73
C SER A 133 8.93 -8.93 -21.56
N LEU A 134 8.93 -9.42 -20.31
CA LEU A 134 9.22 -8.61 -19.13
C LEU A 134 10.69 -8.18 -19.08
N TRP A 135 11.59 -9.02 -19.59
CA TRP A 135 13.04 -8.86 -19.52
C TRP A 135 13.69 -8.42 -20.82
N ILE A 136 12.99 -8.54 -21.96
CA ILE A 136 13.52 -8.30 -23.30
C ILE A 136 12.73 -7.16 -24.01
N PRO A 137 13.40 -6.11 -24.52
CA PRO A 137 14.81 -5.78 -24.29
C PRO A 137 15.09 -5.52 -22.81
N HIS A 138 16.37 -5.42 -22.43
CA HIS A 138 16.77 -5.23 -21.04
C HIS A 138 15.91 -4.12 -20.38
N PRO A 139 15.42 -4.28 -19.13
CA PRO A 139 14.43 -3.35 -18.55
C PRO A 139 14.79 -1.86 -18.66
N ARG A 140 16.07 -1.51 -18.48
CA ARG A 140 16.58 -0.14 -18.66
C ARG A 140 16.46 0.43 -20.08
N GLU A 141 16.29 -0.41 -21.09
CA GLU A 141 16.23 -0.03 -22.51
C GLU A 141 14.79 -0.02 -23.04
N GLN A 142 13.79 -0.31 -22.19
CA GLN A 142 12.38 -0.35 -22.57
C GLN A 142 11.82 1.08 -22.71
N VAL A 143 11.96 1.67 -23.89
CA VAL A 143 11.54 3.06 -24.21
C VAL A 143 10.04 3.23 -24.46
N HIS A 144 9.31 2.16 -24.77
CA HIS A 144 7.89 2.20 -25.12
C HIS A 144 6.98 1.96 -23.92
N THR A 145 7.17 2.69 -22.83
CA THR A 145 6.31 2.61 -21.63
C THR A 145 5.22 3.67 -21.67
N LYS A 146 3.99 3.29 -21.33
CA LYS A 146 2.81 4.15 -21.42
C LYS A 146 2.73 5.11 -20.24
N ALA A 147 2.14 6.29 -20.47
CA ALA A 147 1.96 7.29 -19.43
C ALA A 147 1.19 6.78 -18.20
N SER A 148 0.21 5.90 -18.42
CA SER A 148 -0.55 5.22 -17.38
C SER A 148 0.30 4.35 -16.46
N LEU A 149 1.33 3.69 -16.98
CA LEU A 149 2.27 2.88 -16.21
C LEU A 149 3.10 3.77 -15.28
N HIS A 150 3.56 4.93 -15.77
CA HIS A 150 4.26 5.90 -14.94
C HIS A 150 3.34 6.49 -13.86
N ALA A 151 2.09 6.80 -14.21
CA ALA A 151 1.10 7.29 -13.26
C ALA A 151 0.78 6.25 -12.17
N LEU A 152 0.61 4.97 -12.54
CA LEU A 152 0.44 3.86 -11.61
C LEU A 152 1.61 3.80 -10.62
N TYR A 153 2.86 3.84 -11.10
CA TYR A 153 4.04 3.81 -10.24
C TYR A 153 4.11 4.98 -9.26
N LEU A 154 3.89 6.21 -9.72
CA LEU A 154 3.94 7.38 -8.86
C LEU A 154 2.80 7.36 -7.82
N LEU A 155 1.61 6.91 -8.22
CA LEU A 155 0.47 6.75 -7.31
C LEU A 155 0.72 5.65 -6.27
N GLN A 156 1.22 4.48 -6.68
CA GLN A 156 1.48 3.36 -5.79
C GLN A 156 2.60 3.70 -4.80
N LEU A 157 3.67 4.34 -5.28
CA LEU A 157 4.75 4.81 -4.43
C LEU A 157 4.26 5.85 -3.42
N ALA A 158 3.40 6.78 -3.83
CA ALA A 158 2.76 7.72 -2.91
C ALA A 158 1.90 6.99 -1.86
N ALA A 159 1.11 5.98 -2.26
CA ALA A 159 0.29 5.18 -1.36
C ALA A 159 1.15 4.46 -0.31
N TRP A 160 2.26 3.83 -0.71
CA TRP A 160 3.19 3.18 0.23
C TRP A 160 3.86 4.17 1.18
N ILE A 161 4.28 5.34 0.69
CA ILE A 161 4.86 6.40 1.52
C ILE A 161 3.85 6.90 2.55
N VAL A 162 2.61 7.19 2.13
CA VAL A 162 1.53 7.66 3.03
C VAL A 162 1.14 6.57 4.03
N THR A 163 1.15 5.31 3.62
CA THR A 163 0.89 4.17 4.52
C THR A 163 1.97 4.05 5.58
N CYS A 164 3.24 4.09 5.19
CA CYS A 164 4.36 4.07 6.13
C CYS A 164 4.35 5.28 7.09
N PHE A 165 4.02 6.47 6.56
CA PHE A 165 3.86 7.69 7.36
C PHE A 165 2.72 7.54 8.38
N SER A 166 1.56 7.06 7.94
CA SER A 166 0.38 6.85 8.79
C SER A 166 0.70 5.84 9.89
N HIS A 167 1.35 4.73 9.55
CA HIS A 167 1.80 3.73 10.52
C HIS A 167 2.79 4.33 11.55
N ARG A 168 3.64 5.29 11.14
CA ARG A 168 4.63 5.91 12.03
C ARG A 168 4.06 6.91 13.03
N PHE A 169 3.13 7.74 12.56
CA PHE A 169 2.75 9.00 13.21
C PHE A 169 1.27 9.10 13.56
N LEU A 170 0.39 8.35 12.89
CA LEU A 170 -1.07 8.49 13.02
C LEU A 170 -1.73 7.27 13.69
N GLU A 171 -1.23 6.06 13.44
CA GLU A 171 -1.84 4.82 13.91
C GLU A 171 -1.30 4.37 15.29
N GLU A 172 -2.12 3.58 16.01
CA GLU A 172 -1.71 2.94 17.25
C GLU A 172 -0.65 1.86 16.99
N ARG A 173 0.40 1.80 17.82
CA ARG A 173 1.41 0.73 17.70
C ARG A 173 0.83 -0.65 18.03
N HIS A 174 0.97 -1.57 17.08
CA HIS A 174 0.61 -2.98 17.23
C HIS A 174 1.83 -3.84 17.64
N LYS A 175 1.61 -5.12 17.93
CA LYS A 175 2.68 -6.03 18.43
C LYS A 175 3.75 -6.31 17.37
N ASP A 176 3.35 -6.25 16.12
CA ASP A 176 4.12 -6.44 14.88
C ASP A 176 4.63 -5.13 14.28
N TYR A 177 4.56 -4.03 15.03
CA TYR A 177 4.89 -2.68 14.56
C TYR A 177 6.21 -2.57 13.78
N TYR A 178 7.32 -3.04 14.36
CA TYR A 178 8.63 -2.93 13.71
C TYR A 178 8.76 -3.84 12.49
N LEU A 179 8.06 -4.97 12.47
CA LEU A 179 8.04 -5.88 11.32
C LEU A 179 7.31 -5.22 10.15
N MET A 180 6.10 -4.70 10.38
CA MET A 180 5.32 -4.02 9.34
C MET A 180 5.97 -2.71 8.88
N PHE A 181 6.59 -1.96 9.79
CA PHE A 181 7.34 -0.76 9.42
C PHE A 181 8.54 -1.10 8.52
N THR A 182 9.30 -2.15 8.85
CA THR A 182 10.42 -2.60 8.02
C THR A 182 9.93 -3.07 6.66
N HIS A 183 8.80 -3.80 6.62
CA HIS A 183 8.15 -4.19 5.38
C HIS A 183 7.84 -2.98 4.50
N HIS A 184 7.23 -1.92 5.04
CA HIS A 184 6.94 -0.72 4.26
C HIS A 184 8.20 -0.02 3.74
N LEU A 185 9.29 0.07 4.53
CA LEU A 185 10.57 0.60 4.04
C LEU A 185 11.08 -0.21 2.85
N VAL A 186 11.11 -1.53 2.97
CA VAL A 186 11.55 -2.42 1.89
C VAL A 186 10.69 -2.26 0.64
N THR A 187 9.36 -2.20 0.78
CA THR A 187 8.45 -2.00 -0.35
C THR A 187 8.65 -0.64 -1.02
N ILE A 188 8.81 0.44 -0.24
CA ILE A 188 9.13 1.79 -0.77
C ILE A 188 10.46 1.77 -1.54
N ALA A 189 11.49 1.15 -0.98
CA ALA A 189 12.79 1.02 -1.61
C ALA A 189 12.72 0.21 -2.92
N LEU A 190 12.00 -0.92 -2.93
CA LEU A 190 11.84 -1.76 -4.11
C LEU A 190 11.05 -1.07 -5.22
N VAL A 191 9.93 -0.41 -4.90
CA VAL A 191 9.12 0.31 -5.88
C VAL A 191 9.88 1.54 -6.41
N GLY A 192 10.52 2.30 -5.52
CA GLY A 192 11.33 3.46 -5.88
C GLY A 192 12.52 3.08 -6.77
N ALA A 193 13.27 2.05 -6.41
CA ALA A 193 14.38 1.53 -7.22
C ALA A 193 13.88 0.96 -8.55
N SER A 194 12.78 0.22 -8.56
CA SER A 194 12.15 -0.28 -9.78
C SER A 194 11.81 0.85 -10.74
N TYR A 195 11.26 1.96 -10.24
CA TYR A 195 10.96 3.13 -11.06
C TYR A 195 12.23 3.81 -11.58
N VAL A 196 13.15 4.18 -10.68
CA VAL A 196 14.39 4.91 -11.01
C VAL A 196 15.27 4.14 -11.99
N TYR A 197 15.33 2.80 -11.87
CA TYR A 197 16.12 1.96 -12.77
C TYR A 197 15.34 1.39 -13.96
N GLY A 198 14.07 1.76 -14.16
CA GLY A 198 13.29 1.35 -15.33
C GLY A 198 12.79 -0.09 -15.35
N TYR A 199 12.71 -0.78 -14.21
CA TYR A 199 12.12 -2.12 -14.11
C TYR A 199 10.59 -2.08 -14.07
N LEU A 200 9.97 -1.33 -14.99
CA LEU A 200 8.55 -0.97 -14.92
C LEU A 200 7.60 -2.14 -15.19
N ARG A 201 7.88 -2.98 -16.19
CA ARG A 201 7.02 -4.12 -16.53
C ARG A 201 6.97 -5.14 -15.40
N ILE A 202 8.14 -5.53 -14.91
CA ILE A 202 8.28 -6.52 -13.83
C ILE A 202 7.67 -5.99 -12.54
N GLY A 203 8.03 -4.76 -12.15
CA GLY A 203 7.51 -4.21 -10.90
C GLY A 203 6.01 -3.94 -10.95
N ALA A 204 5.41 -3.63 -12.11
CA ALA A 204 3.95 -3.55 -12.23
C ALA A 204 3.25 -4.89 -11.95
N ILE A 205 3.78 -6.01 -12.46
CA ILE A 205 3.25 -7.34 -12.12
C ILE A 205 3.40 -7.62 -10.62
N VAL A 206 4.56 -7.30 -10.04
CA VAL A 206 4.80 -7.51 -8.60
C VAL A 206 3.85 -6.67 -7.75
N MET A 207 3.65 -5.39 -8.09
CA MET A 207 2.70 -4.51 -7.40
C MET A 207 1.27 -5.05 -7.50
N LEU A 208 0.84 -5.47 -8.70
CA LEU A 208 -0.49 -6.05 -8.89
C LEU A 208 -0.70 -7.29 -8.00
N LEU A 209 0.27 -8.20 -7.97
CA LEU A 209 0.19 -9.41 -7.15
C LEU A 209 0.13 -9.06 -5.66
N HIS A 210 1.01 -8.16 -5.21
CA HIS A 210 1.08 -7.71 -3.83
C HIS A 210 -0.23 -7.06 -3.35
N ASP A 211 -0.74 -6.09 -4.11
CA ASP A 211 -1.98 -5.39 -3.74
C ASP A 211 -3.17 -6.36 -3.75
N SER A 212 -3.21 -7.29 -4.72
CA SER A 212 -4.32 -8.24 -4.83
C SER A 212 -4.37 -9.23 -3.67
N SER A 213 -3.22 -9.67 -3.13
CA SER A 213 -3.17 -10.56 -1.98
C SER A 213 -3.60 -9.87 -0.69
N ASP A 214 -3.29 -8.58 -0.54
CA ASP A 214 -3.59 -7.83 0.68
C ASP A 214 -5.10 -7.58 0.87
N ILE A 215 -5.86 -7.50 -0.22
CA ILE A 215 -7.34 -7.39 -0.19
C ILE A 215 -7.95 -8.49 0.68
N VAL A 216 -7.47 -9.73 0.56
CA VAL A 216 -8.01 -10.88 1.31
C VAL A 216 -7.79 -10.69 2.81
N GLY A 217 -6.58 -10.26 3.20
CA GLY A 217 -6.23 -9.99 4.59
C GLY A 217 -7.02 -8.83 5.18
N ASP A 218 -7.26 -7.78 4.40
CA ASP A 218 -8.02 -6.62 4.81
C ASP A 218 -9.49 -6.94 5.07
N VAL A 219 -10.13 -7.65 4.13
CA VAL A 219 -11.52 -8.11 4.28
C VAL A 219 -11.65 -9.01 5.51
N LEU A 220 -10.71 -9.94 5.70
CA LEU A 220 -10.69 -10.84 6.86
C LEU A 220 -10.61 -10.07 8.19
N LYS A 221 -9.73 -9.07 8.29
CA LYS A 221 -9.62 -8.23 9.50
C LYS A 221 -10.88 -7.41 9.74
N MET A 222 -11.44 -6.80 8.69
CA MET A 222 -12.65 -5.97 8.80
C MET A 222 -13.87 -6.76 9.24
N THR A 223 -14.10 -7.94 8.65
CA THR A 223 -15.19 -8.86 9.05
C THR A 223 -15.02 -9.34 10.49
N ASN A 224 -13.79 -9.63 10.92
CA ASN A 224 -13.47 -9.99 12.30
C ASN A 224 -13.76 -8.84 13.29
N TYR A 225 -13.44 -7.59 12.94
CA TYR A 225 -13.79 -6.43 13.78
C TYR A 225 -15.30 -6.23 13.91
N LEU A 226 -16.06 -6.58 12.87
CA LEU A 226 -17.52 -6.61 12.90
C LEU A 226 -18.08 -7.90 13.53
N LYS A 227 -17.27 -8.86 13.97
CA LYS A 227 -17.70 -10.19 14.48
C LYS A 227 -18.69 -10.89 13.54
N LEU A 228 -18.44 -10.79 12.23
CA LEU A 228 -19.23 -11.45 11.20
C LEU A 228 -18.58 -12.78 10.85
N GLU A 229 -18.94 -13.83 11.59
CA GLU A 229 -18.44 -15.20 11.40
C GLU A 229 -19.53 -16.11 10.79
N GLY A 230 -19.12 -17.11 10.00
CA GLY A 230 -20.01 -18.12 9.42
C GLY A 230 -21.06 -17.53 8.45
N VAL A 231 -22.31 -18.00 8.59
CA VAL A 231 -23.43 -17.65 7.69
C VAL A 231 -23.69 -16.14 7.63
N ARG A 232 -23.39 -15.40 8.70
CA ARG A 232 -23.61 -13.94 8.77
C ARG A 232 -22.74 -13.14 7.81
N ALA A 233 -21.63 -13.72 7.37
CA ALA A 233 -20.75 -13.17 6.35
C ALA A 233 -20.76 -14.02 5.07
N PHE A 234 -21.75 -14.89 4.86
CA PHE A 234 -21.76 -15.86 3.75
C PHE A 234 -20.47 -16.69 3.66
N PHE A 235 -19.90 -17.06 4.81
CA PHE A 235 -18.61 -17.76 4.90
C PHE A 235 -17.42 -16.99 4.29
N CYS A 236 -17.51 -15.67 4.17
CA CYS A 236 -16.45 -14.84 3.60
C CYS A 236 -15.12 -15.00 4.35
N VAL A 237 -15.15 -15.10 5.68
CA VAL A 237 -13.95 -15.31 6.51
C VAL A 237 -13.27 -16.64 6.16
N GLU A 238 -14.06 -17.69 6.02
CA GLU A 238 -13.60 -19.04 5.69
C GLU A 238 -13.04 -19.08 4.27
N ILE A 239 -13.72 -18.46 3.30
CA ILE A 239 -13.24 -18.34 1.91
C ILE A 239 -11.93 -17.55 1.85
N CYS A 240 -11.84 -16.41 2.55
CA CYS A 240 -10.62 -15.62 2.64
C CYS A 240 -9.47 -16.43 3.27
N PHE A 241 -9.75 -17.17 4.35
CA PHE A 241 -8.76 -18.01 5.01
C PHE A 241 -8.26 -19.15 4.09
N PHE A 242 -9.17 -19.85 3.40
CA PHE A 242 -8.80 -20.88 2.44
C PHE A 242 -8.00 -20.33 1.27
N THR A 243 -8.38 -19.16 0.76
CA THR A 243 -7.65 -18.50 -0.34
C THR A 243 -6.22 -18.17 0.11
N ASN A 244 -6.06 -17.60 1.31
CA ASN A 244 -4.76 -17.27 1.90
C ASN A 244 -3.90 -18.51 2.20
N LEU A 245 -4.50 -19.69 2.42
CA LEU A 245 -3.78 -20.95 2.63
C LEU A 245 -3.24 -21.55 1.32
N ILE A 246 -3.88 -21.26 0.19
CA ILE A 246 -3.57 -21.87 -1.12
C ILE A 246 -2.63 -20.98 -1.96
N THR A 247 -2.58 -19.68 -1.68
CA THR A 247 -1.64 -18.71 -2.27
C THR A 247 -0.38 -18.57 -1.46
#